data_AF-A0A7V5YY98-F1
#
_entry.id   AF-A0A7V5YY98-F1
#
_cell.length_a   1.000
_cell.length_b   1.000
_cell.length_c   1.000
_cell.angle_alpha   90.00
_cell.angle_beta   90.00
_cell.angle_gamma   90.00
#
_symmetry.space_group_name_H-M   'P 1'
#
loop_
_entity.id
_entity.type
_entity.pdbx_description
1 polymer ?
#
loop_
_entity_poly.entity_id
_entity_poly.type
_entity_poly.pdbx_seq_one_letter_code
_entity_poly.pdbx_strand_id
1 'polypeptide(L)'
;MSENPLPVCVDYSPVANIREGLGRYAERLGWHLLARDDVEVSFYAATPTPERLPAYTAGRMRAGWRWGMRRWRLTVLAAQLAGLHWDGRFAGAGVVHATEHLLVPLGRIPSVLTIHDVVYLTHPEWHLPLNRYFLRVAMPVFA
;
A
#
# COMPACT_ATOMS: atom_id res chain seq x y z
N MET A 1 0.25 19.95 23.12
CA MET A 1 0.83 19.61 21.79
C MET A 1 -0.04 18.51 21.22
N SER A 2 -0.95 18.88 20.31
CA SER A 2 -1.93 18.03 19.58
C SER A 2 -2.39 16.74 20.29
N GLU A 3 -3.47 16.84 21.05
CA GLU A 3 -4.16 15.72 21.75
C GLU A 3 -4.93 14.75 20.85
N ASN A 4 -4.75 14.79 19.53
CA ASN A 4 -5.43 13.90 18.60
C ASN A 4 -4.46 12.84 18.03
N PRO A 5 -4.84 11.55 18.04
CA PRO A 5 -4.07 10.48 17.40
C PRO A 5 -3.86 10.77 15.91
N LEU A 6 -2.70 10.40 15.37
CA LEU A 6 -2.41 10.55 13.94
C LEU A 6 -3.20 9.50 13.13
N PRO A 7 -4.09 9.88 12.20
CA PRO A 7 -4.79 8.90 11.36
C PRO A 7 -3.88 8.33 10.27
N VAL A 8 -3.51 7.06 10.40
CA VAL A 8 -2.63 6.33 9.47
C VAL A 8 -3.44 5.30 8.70
N CYS A 9 -3.31 5.28 7.36
CA CYS A 9 -3.91 4.25 6.52
C CYS A 9 -2.82 3.34 5.94
N VAL A 10 -2.84 2.06 6.30
CA VAL A 10 -1.77 1.10 5.94
C VAL A 10 -2.21 0.16 4.82
N ASP A 11 -1.31 -0.10 3.87
CA ASP A 11 -1.51 -1.08 2.82
C ASP A 11 -1.42 -2.52 3.34
N TYR A 12 -2.52 -3.24 3.18
CA TYR A 12 -2.69 -4.62 3.57
C TYR A 12 -2.87 -5.55 2.36
N SER A 13 -2.64 -5.04 1.15
CA SER A 13 -2.61 -5.85 -0.07
C SER A 13 -1.61 -7.01 0.05
N PRO A 14 -0.39 -6.82 0.60
CA PRO A 14 0.54 -7.94 0.80
C PRO A 14 0.01 -8.98 1.80
N VAL A 15 -0.66 -8.56 2.87
CA VAL A 15 -1.22 -9.47 3.89
C VAL A 15 -2.22 -10.45 3.26
N ALA A 16 -3.07 -9.96 2.35
CA ALA A 16 -4.09 -10.78 1.70
C ALA A 16 -3.55 -11.62 0.52
N ASN A 17 -2.52 -11.14 -0.19
CA ASN A 17 -2.04 -11.76 -1.43
C ASN A 17 -0.74 -12.58 -1.27
N ILE A 18 0.16 -12.22 -0.34
CA ILE A 18 1.52 -12.77 -0.21
C ILE A 18 1.84 -13.02 1.27
N ARG A 19 1.80 -14.27 1.73
CA ARG A 19 2.11 -14.63 3.14
C ARG A 19 3.61 -14.84 3.44
N GLU A 20 4.47 -14.39 2.53
CA GLU A 20 5.92 -14.42 2.70
C GLU A 20 6.41 -13.23 3.55
N GLY A 21 7.70 -12.90 3.50
CA GLY A 21 8.31 -11.87 4.35
C GLY A 21 7.57 -10.53 4.32
N LEU A 22 7.12 -10.08 3.14
CA LEU A 22 6.44 -8.80 2.96
C LEU A 22 5.06 -8.75 3.66
N GLY A 23 4.24 -9.79 3.52
CA GLY A 23 2.95 -9.86 4.20
C GLY A 23 3.11 -9.92 5.72
N ARG A 24 4.11 -10.67 6.20
CA ARG A 24 4.42 -10.71 7.65
C ARG A 24 4.89 -9.36 8.18
N TYR A 25 5.68 -8.63 7.40
CA TYR A 25 6.07 -7.27 7.73
C TYR A 25 4.85 -6.34 7.82
N ALA A 26 4.01 -6.31 6.79
CA ALA A 26 2.83 -5.45 6.74
C ALA A 26 1.83 -5.76 7.88
N GLU A 27 1.60 -7.05 8.16
CA GLU A 27 0.73 -7.50 9.24
C GLU A 27 1.26 -7.07 10.62
N ARG A 28 2.56 -7.30 10.90
CA ARG A 28 3.19 -6.91 12.17
C ARG A 28 3.23 -5.39 12.33
N LEU A 29 3.52 -4.66 11.26
CA LEU A 29 3.52 -3.21 11.27
C LEU A 29 2.16 -2.68 11.72
N GLY A 30 1.07 -3.06 11.05
CA GLY A 30 -0.24 -2.53 11.45
C GLY A 30 -0.76 -3.12 12.76
N TRP A 31 -0.36 -4.32 13.16
CA TRP A 31 -0.61 -4.83 14.52
C TRP A 31 0.05 -3.95 15.59
N HIS A 32 1.32 -3.58 15.40
CA HIS A 32 2.02 -2.71 16.34
C HIS A 32 1.50 -1.28 16.32
N LEU A 33 1.06 -0.76 15.17
CA LEU A 33 0.41 0.54 15.10
C LEU A 33 -0.94 0.55 15.83
N LEU A 34 -1.73 -0.54 15.76
CA LEU A 34 -3.00 -0.65 16.49
C LEU A 34 -2.83 -0.64 18.02
N ALA A 35 -1.66 -1.01 18.52
CA ALA A 35 -1.34 -1.02 19.95
C ALA A 35 -0.85 0.34 20.47
N ARG A 36 -0.78 1.37 19.61
CA ARG A 36 -0.35 2.71 19.97
C ARG A 36 -1.54 3.62 20.20
N ASP A 37 -1.50 4.40 21.29
CA ASP A 37 -2.58 5.33 21.63
C ASP A 37 -2.48 6.66 20.84
N ASP A 38 -1.32 6.95 20.26
CA ASP A 38 -1.07 8.17 19.47
C ASP A 38 -1.33 8.00 17.97
N VAL A 39 -1.89 6.85 17.55
CA VAL A 39 -2.18 6.53 16.15
C VAL A 39 -3.59 5.97 15.99
N GLU A 40 -4.38 6.54 15.09
CA GLU A 40 -5.64 5.94 14.63
C GLU A 40 -5.39 5.14 13.35
N VAL A 41 -5.51 3.81 13.41
CA VAL A 41 -5.18 2.95 12.27
C VAL A 41 -6.41 2.59 11.44
N SER A 42 -6.26 2.79 10.14
CA SER A 42 -7.15 2.28 9.10
C SER A 42 -6.34 1.49 8.05
N PHE A 43 -7.02 0.72 7.21
CA PHE A 43 -6.38 -0.17 6.24
C PHE A 43 -6.93 0.03 4.84
N TYR A 44 -6.10 -0.25 3.83
CA TYR A 44 -6.60 -0.48 2.48
C TYR A 44 -6.00 -1.75 1.90
N ALA A 45 -6.72 -2.39 0.97
CA ALA A 45 -6.21 -3.59 0.32
C ALA A 45 -6.80 -3.78 -1.08
N ALA A 46 -5.97 -4.18 -2.03
CA ALA A 46 -6.39 -4.71 -3.31
C ALA A 46 -6.15 -6.23 -3.33
N THR A 47 -7.23 -7.01 -3.22
CA THR A 47 -7.17 -8.46 -3.18
C THR A 47 -8.46 -9.09 -3.72
N PRO A 48 -8.39 -10.18 -4.50
CA PRO A 48 -9.58 -10.92 -4.88
C PRO A 48 -10.18 -11.71 -3.70
N THR A 49 -9.41 -11.93 -2.64
CA THR A 49 -9.74 -12.76 -1.47
C THR A 49 -9.68 -11.94 -0.18
N PRO A 50 -10.57 -10.94 0.02
CA PRO A 50 -10.58 -10.11 1.23
C PRO A 50 -10.83 -10.89 2.52
N GLU A 51 -11.40 -12.09 2.44
CA GLU A 51 -11.57 -13.02 3.56
C GLU A 51 -10.24 -13.50 4.17
N ARG A 52 -9.11 -13.30 3.48
CA ARG A 52 -7.77 -13.58 4.02
C ARG A 52 -7.22 -12.46 4.91
N LEU A 53 -7.88 -11.30 4.94
CA LEU A 53 -7.47 -10.22 5.82
C LEU A 53 -7.76 -10.59 7.28
N PRO A 54 -6.90 -10.20 8.24
CA PRO A 54 -7.14 -10.46 9.65
C PRO A 54 -8.46 -9.85 10.14
N ALA A 55 -9.15 -10.53 11.05
CA ALA A 55 -10.47 -10.10 11.53
C ALA A 55 -10.48 -8.68 12.12
N TYR A 56 -9.36 -8.22 12.71
CA TYR A 56 -9.25 -6.88 13.28
C TYR A 56 -9.29 -5.75 12.24
N THR A 57 -9.10 -6.04 10.96
CA THR A 57 -9.24 -5.04 9.89
C THR A 57 -10.70 -4.78 9.55
N ALA A 58 -11.63 -5.65 9.97
CA ALA A 58 -13.06 -5.44 9.80
C ALA A 58 -13.49 -4.14 10.53
N GLY A 59 -14.29 -3.32 9.85
CA GLY A 59 -14.69 -2.00 10.35
C GLY A 59 -13.61 -0.92 10.29
N ARG A 60 -12.37 -1.25 9.90
CA ARG A 60 -11.23 -0.32 9.75
C ARG A 60 -10.73 -0.21 8.30
N MET A 61 -11.39 -0.88 7.36
CA MET A 61 -11.08 -0.77 5.93
C MET A 61 -11.56 0.58 5.38
N ARG A 62 -10.62 1.44 5.01
CA ARG A 62 -10.88 2.74 4.38
C ARG A 62 -11.14 2.60 2.88
N ALA A 63 -10.38 1.74 2.21
CA ALA A 63 -10.55 1.48 0.79
C ALA A 63 -10.27 0.01 0.45
N GLY A 64 -10.94 -0.51 -0.58
CA GLY A 64 -10.77 -1.89 -1.00
C GLY A 64 -11.04 -2.08 -2.48
N TRP A 65 -10.27 -2.99 -3.10
CA TRP A 65 -10.46 -3.39 -4.50
C TRP A 65 -10.47 -4.91 -4.59
N ARG A 66 -11.48 -5.48 -5.26
CA ARG A 66 -11.57 -6.92 -5.51
C ARG A 66 -10.74 -7.35 -6.73
N TRP A 67 -9.48 -6.92 -6.78
CA TRP A 67 -8.59 -7.12 -7.93
C TRP A 67 -7.33 -7.88 -7.53
N GLY A 68 -6.86 -8.74 -8.43
CA GLY A 68 -5.54 -9.36 -8.31
C GLY A 68 -4.40 -8.37 -8.56
N MET A 69 -3.22 -8.70 -8.03
CA MET A 69 -2.06 -7.80 -8.00
C MET A 69 -1.66 -7.23 -9.37
N ARG A 70 -1.72 -8.04 -10.44
CA ARG A 70 -1.40 -7.57 -11.80
C ARG A 70 -2.34 -6.44 -12.25
N ARG A 71 -3.66 -6.60 -12.07
CA ARG A 71 -4.64 -5.58 -12.45
C ARG A 71 -4.46 -4.35 -11.58
N TRP A 72 -4.29 -4.54 -10.27
CA TRP A 72 -4.06 -3.47 -9.32
C TRP A 72 -2.87 -2.58 -9.69
N ARG A 73 -1.70 -3.20 -9.91
CA ARG A 73 -0.47 -2.50 -10.29
C ARG A 73 -0.62 -1.70 -11.58
N LEU A 74 -1.22 -2.31 -12.61
CA LEU A 74 -1.44 -1.62 -13.89
C LEU A 74 -2.41 -0.44 -13.76
N THR A 75 -3.48 -0.58 -12.97
CA THR A 75 -4.42 0.51 -12.74
C THR A 75 -3.79 1.67 -11.97
N VAL A 76 -3.03 1.37 -10.91
CA VAL A 76 -2.29 2.40 -10.16
C VAL A 76 -1.30 3.11 -11.07
N LEU A 77 -0.51 2.37 -11.87
CA LEU A 77 0.45 2.97 -12.79
C LEU A 77 -0.24 3.85 -13.84
N ALA A 78 -1.33 3.39 -14.45
CA ALA A 78 -2.09 4.18 -15.41
C ALA A 78 -2.65 5.46 -14.79
N ALA A 79 -3.15 5.39 -13.55
CA ALA A 79 -3.65 6.56 -12.83
C ALA A 79 -2.54 7.56 -12.49
N GLN A 80 -1.37 7.09 -12.06
CA GLN A 80 -0.19 7.92 -11.81
C GLN A 80 0.25 8.66 -13.09
N LEU A 81 0.38 7.93 -14.21
CA LEU A 81 0.76 8.51 -15.50
C LEU A 81 -0.28 9.50 -16.04
N ALA A 82 -1.56 9.32 -15.69
CA ALA A 82 -2.65 10.22 -16.07
C ALA A 82 -2.85 11.39 -15.10
N GLY A 83 -2.05 11.50 -14.02
CA GLY A 83 -2.21 12.54 -13.00
C GLY A 83 -3.54 12.47 -12.24
N LEU A 84 -4.15 11.27 -12.14
CA LEU A 84 -5.43 11.07 -11.45
C LEU A 84 -5.19 10.82 -9.97
N HIS A 85 -5.78 11.64 -9.10
CA HIS A 85 -5.63 11.47 -7.65
C HIS A 85 -6.83 10.77 -7.02
N TRP A 86 -6.57 9.92 -6.03
CA TRP A 86 -7.57 9.11 -5.32
C TRP A 86 -7.81 9.58 -3.89
N ASP A 87 -7.47 10.83 -3.53
CA ASP A 87 -7.58 11.36 -2.17
C ASP A 87 -8.97 11.11 -1.55
N GLY A 88 -10.04 11.18 -2.33
CA GLY A 88 -11.41 10.91 -1.86
C GLY A 88 -11.62 9.51 -1.28
N ARG A 89 -10.90 8.48 -1.76
CA ARG A 89 -10.95 7.12 -1.20
C ARG A 89 -10.20 6.98 0.11
N PHE A 90 -9.35 7.96 0.42
CA PHE A 90 -8.53 8.02 1.62
C PHE A 90 -8.92 9.21 2.50
N ALA A 91 -10.09 9.82 2.26
CA ALA A 91 -10.56 10.98 3.01
C ALA A 91 -10.53 10.71 4.52
N GLY A 92 -9.90 11.60 5.29
CA GLY A 92 -9.69 11.44 6.73
C GLY A 92 -8.40 10.72 7.13
N ALA A 93 -7.61 10.18 6.20
CA ALA A 93 -6.25 9.76 6.49
C ALA A 93 -5.32 10.99 6.57
N GLY A 94 -4.46 11.03 7.60
CA GLY A 94 -3.40 12.01 7.74
C GLY A 94 -2.11 11.57 7.04
N VAL A 95 -1.91 10.27 6.89
CA VAL A 95 -0.84 9.67 6.08
C VAL A 95 -1.26 8.31 5.54
N VAL A 96 -0.82 7.98 4.32
CA VAL A 96 -1.01 6.65 3.71
C VAL A 96 0.34 5.93 3.60
N HIS A 97 0.44 4.72 4.15
CA HIS A 97 1.67 3.93 4.13
C HIS A 97 1.52 2.73 3.19
N ALA A 98 2.15 2.83 2.02
CA ALA A 98 2.33 1.72 1.08
C ALA A 98 3.41 0.76 1.60
N THR A 99 3.04 -0.49 1.85
CA THR A 99 3.93 -1.51 2.44
C THR A 99 4.62 -2.37 1.38
N GLU A 100 4.28 -2.21 0.11
CA GLU A 100 4.94 -2.82 -1.05
C GLU A 100 5.39 -1.75 -2.06
N HIS A 101 6.11 -2.15 -3.13
CA HIS A 101 6.60 -1.27 -4.20
C HIS A 101 5.46 -0.77 -5.12
N LEU A 102 4.45 -0.14 -4.53
CA LEU A 102 3.29 0.38 -5.22
C LEU A 102 2.67 1.53 -4.42
N LEU A 103 2.88 2.75 -4.90
CA LEU A 103 2.28 3.93 -4.29
C LEU A 103 0.98 4.31 -5.00
N VAL A 104 -0.14 4.32 -4.26
CA VAL A 104 -1.43 4.81 -4.78
C VAL A 104 -1.34 6.31 -5.12
N PRO A 105 -2.02 6.79 -6.16
CA PRO A 105 -1.89 8.18 -6.58
C PRO A 105 -2.65 9.11 -5.63
N LEU A 106 -1.91 9.82 -4.78
CA LEU A 106 -2.43 10.78 -3.80
C LEU A 106 -1.86 12.15 -4.12
N GLY A 107 -2.73 13.17 -4.20
CA GLY A 107 -2.29 14.52 -4.53
C GLY A 107 -2.11 15.41 -3.31
N ARG A 108 -2.81 15.14 -2.21
CA ARG A 108 -2.85 16.00 -1.02
C ARG A 108 -2.47 15.28 0.27
N ILE A 109 -2.70 13.97 0.32
CA ILE A 109 -2.43 13.17 1.52
C ILE A 109 -0.95 12.76 1.52
N PRO A 110 -0.18 13.10 2.57
CA PRO A 110 1.19 12.61 2.73
C PRO A 110 1.25 11.09 2.61
N SER A 111 2.33 10.59 2.01
CA SER A 111 2.49 9.15 1.83
C SER A 111 3.88 8.66 2.18
N VAL A 112 3.94 7.41 2.59
CA VAL A 112 5.17 6.68 2.93
C VAL A 112 5.20 5.43 2.06
N LEU A 113 6.29 5.22 1.33
CA LEU A 113 6.50 4.02 0.53
C LEU A 113 7.61 3.17 1.16
N THR A 114 7.30 1.91 1.45
CA THR A 114 8.32 0.94 1.89
C THR A 114 9.05 0.38 0.68
N ILE A 115 10.38 0.55 0.66
CA ILE A 115 11.26 -0.13 -0.29
C ILE A 115 11.97 -1.26 0.45
N HIS A 116 11.62 -2.51 0.15
CA HIS A 116 12.16 -3.68 0.86
C HIS A 116 13.46 -4.21 0.24
N ASP A 117 13.69 -3.93 -1.04
CA ASP A 117 14.94 -4.17 -1.73
C ASP A 117 15.10 -3.21 -2.90
N VAL A 118 16.33 -3.13 -3.43
CA VAL A 118 16.66 -2.37 -4.64
C VAL A 118 17.15 -3.30 -5.75
N VAL A 119 16.69 -4.56 -5.75
CA VAL A 119 17.15 -5.57 -6.70
C VAL A 119 16.70 -5.22 -8.13
N TYR A 120 15.59 -4.49 -8.25
CA TYR A 120 15.10 -3.96 -9.52
C TYR A 120 16.02 -2.90 -10.15
N LEU A 121 16.95 -2.33 -9.38
CA LEU A 121 18.00 -1.43 -9.88
C LEU A 121 19.31 -2.17 -10.14
N THR A 122 19.72 -3.04 -9.22
CA THR A 122 21.07 -3.63 -9.22
C THR A 122 21.16 -4.94 -10.01
N HIS A 123 20.11 -5.76 -10.01
CA HIS A 123 20.04 -7.06 -10.68
C HIS A 123 18.68 -7.26 -11.36
N PRO A 124 18.30 -6.36 -12.29
CA PRO A 124 16.99 -6.41 -12.93
C PRO A 124 16.73 -7.71 -13.72
N GLU A 125 17.78 -8.45 -14.09
CA GLU A 125 17.73 -9.77 -14.72
C GLU A 125 17.13 -10.87 -13.83
N TRP A 126 17.06 -10.68 -12.51
CA TRP A 126 16.43 -11.63 -11.59
C TRP A 126 14.91 -11.49 -11.50
N HIS A 127 14.34 -10.44 -12.11
CA HIS A 127 12.90 -10.28 -12.19
C HIS A 127 12.31 -10.89 -13.47
N LEU A 128 11.07 -11.38 -13.36
CA LEU A 128 10.25 -11.65 -14.54
C LEU A 128 10.17 -10.40 -15.44
N PRO A 129 10.22 -10.53 -16.78
CA PRO A 129 10.30 -9.39 -17.69
C PRO A 129 9.23 -8.32 -17.47
N LEU A 130 7.99 -8.73 -17.17
CA LEU A 130 6.89 -7.81 -16.88
C LEU A 130 7.09 -7.04 -15.57
N ASN A 131 7.62 -7.69 -14.52
CA ASN A 131 7.93 -7.03 -13.25
C ASN A 131 9.07 -6.02 -13.42
N ARG A 132 10.11 -6.39 -14.18
CA ARG A 132 11.22 -5.50 -14.51
C ARG A 132 10.73 -4.24 -15.22
N TYR A 133 9.89 -4.39 -16.25
CA TYR A 133 9.33 -3.24 -16.96
C TYR A 133 8.44 -2.38 -16.05
N PHE A 134 7.56 -3.02 -15.29
CA PHE A 134 6.71 -2.31 -14.34
C PHE A 134 7.52 -1.47 -13.36
N LEU A 135 8.51 -2.05 -12.67
CA LEU A 135 9.28 -1.34 -11.65
C LEU A 135 10.12 -0.21 -12.26
N ARG A 136 10.67 -0.42 -13.46
CA ARG A 136 11.42 0.61 -14.18
C ARG A 136 10.58 1.85 -14.50
N VAL A 137 9.30 1.67 -14.83
CA VAL A 137 8.40 2.78 -15.15
C VAL A 137 7.74 3.36 -13.90
N ALA A 138 7.34 2.50 -12.96
CA ALA A 138 6.55 2.89 -11.80
C ALA A 138 7.37 3.61 -10.72
N MET A 139 8.59 3.14 -10.43
CA MET A 139 9.36 3.71 -9.32
C MET A 139 9.72 5.20 -9.51
N PRO A 140 10.11 5.68 -10.71
CA PRO A 140 10.37 7.10 -10.95
C PRO A 140 9.14 8.00 -10.82
N VAL A 141 7.92 7.49 -11.01
CA VAL A 141 6.69 8.28 -10.90
C VAL A 141 6.13 8.29 -9.47
N PHE A 142 6.71 7.53 -8.56
CA PHE A 142 6.36 7.56 -7.13
C PHE A 142 7.19 8.57 -6.33
N ALA A 143 8.16 9.24 -6.97
CA ALA A 143 9.11 10.17 -6.36
C ALA A 143 8.69 11.64 -6.55
#